data_AF-A0A931E375-F1
#
_entry.id   AF-A0A931E375-F1
#
_cell.length_a   1.000
_cell.length_b   1.000
_cell.length_c   1.000
_cell.angle_alpha   90.00
_cell.angle_beta   90.00
_cell.angle_gamma   90.00
#
_symmetry.space_group_name_H-M   'P 1'
#
loop_
_entity.id
_entity.type
_entity.pdbx_description
1 polymer ?
#
loop_
_entity_poly.entity_id
_entity_poly.type
_entity_poly.pdbx_seq_one_letter_code
_entity_poly.pdbx_strand_id
1 'polypeptide(L)'
;MKQLVCLLLFVTITVHLFAQLRIGADKHYLQKKDGTPFFWLGDTAWELFHRLSREEAVTYLQNRADKGFTVIQAVVLAELDGLNTPNVYGDKPLIDNDPAKPNEAYFKHVDFIVKEAAKRNLYIAMLPTWADKWYKDQWGVGPEIFNAQNAKAYGAWIAKRYAGAANIIWVMGGDRMPQNDVHLSIIRAMAEGVRSVDTNHLMTFHPNGGHSSYEFFPEDAWIDFHMSQTGHKVGNADYKQNINAYALEVIKPHINGEPNYEDHPNDWNPGEKGWMDDFDTREAAYWNMLSGGAGHTYGNHNIWQMYTEERVPVNNARTHWQTAMDYRGAFCVGYMRRMFEKRNWQKLVMDQSVITDENPEGVEYKVAAVSADKDFMFVYIPYGIKTTVDMSRIAAGTIRGWWFNPRDGRAIKLGEFGNTGKKTFTPTSVGRGSDWVLVLDDASKNYPPPEGR
;
A
#
# COMPACT_ATOMS: atom_id res chain seq x y z
N MET A 1 -54.16 17.47 25.91
CA MET A 1 -53.30 17.83 24.76
C MET A 1 -52.01 17.02 24.87
N LYS A 2 -51.80 16.05 23.98
CA LYS A 2 -50.57 15.24 23.92
C LYS A 2 -49.55 16.02 23.08
N GLN A 3 -48.42 16.40 23.68
CA GLN A 3 -47.31 17.00 22.93
C GLN A 3 -46.53 15.90 22.24
N LEU A 4 -46.52 15.94 20.90
CA LEU A 4 -45.66 15.13 20.05
C LEU A 4 -44.28 15.78 20.04
N VAL A 5 -43.27 15.11 20.59
CA VAL A 5 -41.87 15.51 20.44
C VAL A 5 -41.34 14.88 19.16
N CYS A 6 -41.10 15.72 18.15
CA CYS A 6 -40.50 15.30 16.88
C CYS A 6 -38.98 15.30 17.06
N LEU A 7 -38.37 14.11 17.11
CA LEU A 7 -36.92 13.95 17.14
C LEU A 7 -36.39 14.07 15.71
N LEU A 8 -35.78 15.20 15.36
CA LEU A 8 -35.06 15.39 14.10
C LEU A 8 -33.71 14.69 14.17
N LEU A 9 -33.60 13.52 13.54
CA LEU A 9 -32.33 12.87 13.26
C LEU A 9 -31.60 13.66 12.15
N PHE A 10 -30.59 14.43 12.53
CA PHE A 10 -29.61 14.97 11.58
C PHE A 10 -28.67 13.84 11.16
N VAL A 11 -28.95 13.21 10.03
CA VAL A 11 -27.96 12.39 9.33
C VAL A 11 -27.05 13.36 8.57
N THR A 12 -25.89 13.69 9.15
CA THR A 12 -24.82 14.36 8.41
C THR A 12 -24.25 13.38 7.40
N ILE A 13 -24.71 13.47 6.15
CA ILE A 13 -24.05 12.82 5.02
C ILE A 13 -22.82 13.68 4.70
N THR A 14 -21.68 13.37 5.33
CA THR A 14 -20.39 13.89 4.87
C THR A 14 -20.05 13.23 3.54
N VAL A 15 -20.45 13.88 2.44
CA VAL A 15 -19.95 13.59 1.10
C VAL A 15 -18.46 13.94 1.12
N HIS A 16 -17.61 12.94 1.30
CA HIS A 16 -16.18 13.10 1.12
C HIS A 16 -15.92 13.22 -0.38
N LEU A 17 -16.00 14.44 -0.91
CA LEU A 17 -15.44 14.74 -2.22
C LEU A 17 -13.95 14.36 -2.19
N PHE A 18 -13.48 13.69 -3.24
CA PHE A 18 -12.05 13.43 -3.43
C PHE A 18 -11.27 14.75 -3.33
N ALA A 19 -10.42 14.85 -2.32
CA ALA A 19 -9.47 15.93 -2.19
C ALA A 19 -8.13 15.40 -2.66
N GLN A 20 -7.62 16.01 -3.73
CA GLN A 20 -6.31 15.71 -4.29
C GLN A 20 -5.23 15.62 -3.19
N LEU A 21 -4.32 14.66 -3.37
CA LEU A 21 -3.24 14.41 -2.41
C LEU A 21 -2.10 15.42 -2.59
N ARG A 22 -1.36 15.63 -1.51
CA ARG A 22 -0.09 16.38 -1.49
C ARG A 22 0.85 15.76 -0.46
N ILE A 23 2.13 16.09 -0.57
CA ILE A 23 3.13 15.77 0.44
C ILE A 23 2.89 16.61 1.69
N GLY A 24 3.01 15.98 2.86
CA GLY A 24 2.96 16.62 4.18
C GLY A 24 4.09 17.63 4.35
N ALA A 25 3.91 18.59 5.28
CA ALA A 25 4.97 19.54 5.60
C ALA A 25 6.20 18.86 6.23
N ASP A 26 5.99 17.72 6.88
CA ASP A 26 7.03 16.84 7.43
C ASP A 26 7.85 16.11 6.35
N LYS A 27 7.40 16.09 5.08
CA LYS A 27 7.97 15.33 3.97
C LYS A 27 8.05 13.81 4.19
N HIS A 28 7.39 13.28 5.22
CA HIS A 28 7.36 11.85 5.52
C HIS A 28 6.02 11.21 5.17
N TYR A 29 4.94 11.99 5.11
CA TYR A 29 3.61 11.46 4.92
C TYR A 29 2.81 12.14 3.81
N LEU A 30 1.71 11.49 3.42
CA LEU A 30 0.73 12.03 2.49
C LEU A 30 -0.45 12.65 3.24
N GLN A 31 -1.03 13.69 2.65
CA GLN A 31 -2.24 14.33 3.17
C GLN A 31 -3.14 14.80 2.02
N LYS A 32 -4.41 15.02 2.33
CA LYS A 32 -5.32 15.74 1.43
C LYS A 32 -4.94 17.22 1.39
N LYS A 33 -5.39 17.93 0.35
CA LYS A 33 -5.17 19.39 0.20
C LYS A 33 -5.69 20.21 1.40
N ASP A 34 -6.71 19.73 2.10
CA ASP A 34 -7.24 20.37 3.32
C ASP A 34 -6.40 20.12 4.59
N GLY A 35 -5.34 19.31 4.51
CA GLY A 35 -4.49 18.94 5.64
C GLY A 35 -4.92 17.68 6.39
N THR A 36 -5.99 17.01 5.94
CA THR A 36 -6.40 15.73 6.53
C THR A 36 -5.34 14.65 6.22
N PRO A 37 -4.84 13.90 7.23
CA PRO A 37 -3.96 12.75 7.01
C PRO A 37 -4.53 11.78 5.99
N PHE A 38 -3.69 11.27 5.10
CA PHE A 38 -4.07 10.22 4.16
C PHE A 38 -3.29 8.95 4.47
N PHE A 39 -4.01 7.93 4.94
CA PHE A 39 -3.44 6.60 5.13
C PHE A 39 -3.51 5.87 3.79
N TRP A 40 -2.37 5.68 3.11
CA TRP A 40 -2.32 4.80 1.94
C TRP A 40 -2.42 3.36 2.40
N LEU A 41 -3.59 2.76 2.19
CA LEU A 41 -3.79 1.32 2.22
C LEU A 41 -4.11 0.84 0.80
N GLY A 42 -3.09 0.32 0.11
CA GLY A 42 -3.17 -0.15 -1.26
C GLY A 42 -3.62 -1.61 -1.37
N ASP A 43 -4.32 -1.97 -2.45
CA ASP A 43 -4.44 -3.35 -2.93
C ASP A 43 -3.78 -3.47 -4.32
N THR A 44 -3.17 -4.63 -4.59
CA THR A 44 -2.56 -4.93 -5.88
C THR A 44 -3.52 -5.65 -6.82
N ALA A 45 -3.90 -5.00 -7.91
CA ALA A 45 -4.68 -5.59 -9.00
C ALA A 45 -4.08 -5.23 -10.36
N TRP A 46 -2.87 -5.74 -10.63
CA TRP A 46 -2.09 -5.41 -11.82
C TRP A 46 -2.89 -5.57 -13.12
N GLU A 47 -3.65 -6.66 -13.24
CA GLU A 47 -4.43 -7.00 -14.44
C GLU A 47 -5.87 -6.43 -14.44
N LEU A 48 -6.22 -5.52 -13.53
CA LEU A 48 -7.60 -4.99 -13.36
C LEU A 48 -8.23 -4.50 -14.67
N PHE A 49 -7.52 -3.64 -15.41
CA PHE A 49 -8.03 -3.04 -16.65
C PHE A 49 -8.08 -4.02 -17.83
N HIS A 50 -7.36 -5.13 -17.73
CA HIS A 50 -7.18 -6.07 -18.81
C HIS A 50 -8.11 -7.28 -18.69
N ARG A 51 -8.20 -7.85 -17.48
CA ARG A 51 -8.80 -9.17 -17.26
C ARG A 51 -10.20 -9.16 -16.68
N LEU A 52 -10.68 -8.03 -16.16
CA LEU A 52 -12.02 -7.93 -15.56
C LEU A 52 -13.02 -7.29 -16.52
N SER A 53 -14.24 -7.81 -16.51
CA SER A 53 -15.41 -7.07 -17.00
C SER A 53 -15.72 -5.87 -16.11
N ARG A 54 -16.60 -5.00 -16.59
CA ARG A 54 -17.09 -3.84 -15.83
C ARG A 54 -17.80 -4.28 -14.55
N GLU A 55 -18.58 -5.34 -14.62
CA GLU A 55 -19.34 -5.91 -13.51
C GLU A 55 -18.40 -6.51 -12.45
N GLU A 56 -17.38 -7.25 -12.90
CA GLU A 56 -16.35 -7.81 -12.01
C GLU A 56 -15.49 -6.71 -11.38
N ALA A 57 -15.09 -5.69 -12.15
CA ALA A 57 -14.34 -4.56 -11.62
C ALA A 57 -15.14 -3.80 -10.55
N VAL A 58 -16.44 -3.59 -10.76
CA VAL A 58 -17.34 -3.01 -9.74
C VAL A 58 -17.38 -3.87 -8.47
N THR A 59 -17.48 -5.19 -8.63
CA THR A 59 -17.52 -6.14 -7.51
C THR A 59 -16.21 -6.10 -6.72
N TYR A 60 -15.07 -6.15 -7.41
CA TYR A 60 -13.74 -6.05 -6.83
C TYR A 60 -13.56 -4.72 -6.08
N LEU A 61 -13.85 -3.59 -6.71
CA LEU A 61 -13.71 -2.27 -6.10
C LEU A 61 -14.60 -2.10 -4.88
N GLN A 62 -15.84 -2.61 -4.91
CA GLN A 62 -16.72 -2.57 -3.74
C GLN A 62 -16.13 -3.36 -2.58
N ASN A 63 -15.64 -4.58 -2.85
CA ASN A 63 -15.02 -5.43 -1.85
C ASN A 63 -13.82 -4.74 -1.16
N ARG A 64 -12.99 -4.03 -1.93
CA ARG A 64 -11.85 -3.26 -1.36
C ARG A 64 -12.30 -2.05 -0.55
N ALA A 65 -13.30 -1.32 -1.04
CA ALA A 65 -13.87 -0.21 -0.27
C ALA A 65 -14.45 -0.68 1.08
N ASP A 66 -15.19 -1.79 1.09
CA ASP A 66 -15.82 -2.35 2.30
C ASP A 66 -14.77 -2.81 3.33
N LYS A 67 -13.59 -3.24 2.89
CA LYS A 67 -12.46 -3.63 3.75
C LYS A 67 -11.63 -2.43 4.23
N GLY A 68 -11.84 -1.26 3.66
CA GLY A 68 -11.19 -0.01 4.05
C GLY A 68 -9.91 0.30 3.27
N PHE A 69 -9.69 -0.33 2.12
CA PHE A 69 -8.64 0.10 1.19
C PHE A 69 -8.90 1.54 0.70
N THR A 70 -7.82 2.24 0.33
CA THR A 70 -7.89 3.61 -0.18
C THR A 70 -7.27 3.76 -1.56
N VAL A 71 -6.40 2.83 -1.95
CA VAL A 71 -5.68 2.85 -3.23
C VAL A 71 -5.76 1.48 -3.88
N ILE A 72 -5.90 1.46 -5.20
CA ILE A 72 -5.82 0.26 -6.04
C ILE A 72 -4.70 0.48 -7.04
N GLN A 73 -3.70 -0.39 -7.05
CA GLN A 73 -2.63 -0.34 -8.04
C GLN A 73 -3.01 -1.18 -9.25
N ALA A 74 -2.95 -0.59 -10.45
CA ALA A 74 -3.40 -1.24 -11.69
C ALA A 74 -2.61 -0.74 -12.91
N VAL A 75 -2.43 -1.61 -13.90
CA VAL A 75 -1.55 -1.37 -15.05
C VAL A 75 -2.35 -1.23 -16.34
N VAL A 76 -2.11 -0.15 -17.07
CA VAL A 76 -2.81 0.13 -18.34
C VAL A 76 -2.29 -0.75 -19.48
N LEU A 77 -0.97 -0.77 -19.70
CA LEU A 77 -0.33 -1.74 -20.61
C LEU A 77 0.22 -2.89 -19.77
N ALA A 78 -0.67 -3.85 -19.46
CA ALA A 78 -0.46 -4.92 -18.50
C ALA A 78 0.61 -5.93 -18.91
N GLU A 79 1.18 -6.64 -17.93
CA GLU A 79 2.32 -7.56 -18.11
C GLU A 79 1.94 -8.83 -18.88
N LEU A 80 0.81 -9.45 -18.53
CA LEU A 80 0.49 -10.81 -18.96
C LEU A 80 -0.09 -10.83 -20.38
N ASP A 81 0.80 -10.62 -21.35
CA ASP A 81 0.53 -10.45 -22.79
C ASP A 81 -0.48 -9.33 -23.09
N GLY A 82 -0.48 -8.27 -22.26
CA GLY A 82 -1.48 -7.21 -22.29
C GLY A 82 -1.55 -6.37 -23.57
N LEU A 83 -0.54 -6.48 -24.45
CA LEU A 83 -0.54 -5.83 -25.77
C LEU A 83 -1.22 -6.69 -26.85
N ASN A 84 -1.07 -8.02 -26.80
CA ASN A 84 -1.50 -8.90 -27.89
C ASN A 84 -2.77 -9.67 -27.57
N THR A 85 -2.98 -10.02 -26.30
CA THR A 85 -4.25 -10.56 -25.81
C THR A 85 -5.24 -9.39 -25.65
N PRO A 86 -6.49 -9.49 -26.13
CA PRO A 86 -7.49 -8.45 -25.88
C PRO A 86 -8.05 -8.53 -24.45
N ASN A 87 -8.62 -7.43 -23.96
CA ASN A 87 -9.45 -7.48 -22.77
C ASN A 87 -10.71 -8.36 -22.99
N VAL A 88 -11.52 -8.52 -21.95
CA VAL A 88 -12.74 -9.34 -22.00
C VAL A 88 -13.79 -8.89 -23.03
N TYR A 89 -13.65 -7.68 -23.59
CA TYR A 89 -14.52 -7.13 -24.63
C TYR A 89 -13.94 -7.25 -26.04
N GLY A 90 -12.77 -7.86 -26.21
CA GLY A 90 -12.11 -8.02 -27.50
C GLY A 90 -11.19 -6.86 -27.90
N ASP A 91 -10.95 -5.90 -27.00
CA ASP A 91 -10.15 -4.71 -27.28
C ASP A 91 -8.71 -4.84 -26.78
N LYS A 92 -7.74 -4.61 -27.67
CA LYS A 92 -6.33 -4.39 -27.30
C LYS A 92 -6.11 -2.93 -26.89
N PRO A 93 -5.12 -2.60 -26.04
CA PRO A 93 -4.90 -1.22 -25.58
C PRO A 93 -4.38 -0.29 -26.68
N LEU A 94 -3.61 -0.81 -27.63
CA LEU A 94 -3.00 -0.06 -28.73
C LEU A 94 -3.34 -0.69 -30.08
N ILE A 95 -3.43 0.12 -31.12
CA ILE A 95 -3.52 -0.34 -32.51
C ILE A 95 -2.08 -0.58 -33.01
N ASP A 96 -1.81 -1.77 -33.56
CA ASP A 96 -0.49 -2.19 -34.05
C ASP A 96 0.65 -2.08 -33.02
N ASN A 97 0.33 -2.17 -31.72
CA ASN A 97 1.28 -1.95 -30.61
C ASN A 97 2.02 -0.59 -30.68
N ASP A 98 1.42 0.41 -31.34
CA ASP A 98 1.97 1.75 -31.47
C ASP A 98 1.47 2.65 -30.32
N PRO A 99 2.35 3.15 -29.43
CA PRO A 99 1.96 4.06 -28.34
C PRO A 99 1.29 5.35 -28.81
N ALA A 100 1.47 5.74 -30.08
CA ALA A 100 0.80 6.91 -30.67
C ALA A 100 -0.65 6.62 -31.12
N LYS A 101 -1.08 5.34 -31.10
CA LYS A 101 -2.43 4.92 -31.51
C LYS A 101 -3.18 4.15 -30.41
N PRO A 102 -3.50 4.78 -29.26
CA PRO A 102 -4.37 4.17 -28.27
C PRO A 102 -5.74 3.78 -28.82
N ASN A 103 -6.24 2.61 -28.43
CA ASN A 103 -7.57 2.14 -28.82
C ASN A 103 -8.66 2.71 -27.92
N GLU A 104 -9.50 3.59 -28.46
CA GLU A 104 -10.56 4.26 -27.71
C GLU A 104 -11.55 3.30 -27.00
N ALA A 105 -11.83 2.12 -27.56
CA ALA A 105 -12.73 1.16 -26.94
C ALA A 105 -12.15 0.58 -25.64
N TYR A 106 -10.87 0.20 -25.66
CA TYR A 106 -10.13 -0.22 -24.46
C TYR A 106 -10.10 0.89 -23.41
N PHE A 107 -9.77 2.12 -23.81
CA PHE A 107 -9.67 3.23 -22.86
C PHE A 107 -11.01 3.69 -22.29
N LYS A 108 -12.14 3.48 -22.99
CA LYS A 108 -13.49 3.63 -22.40
C LYS A 108 -13.79 2.60 -21.31
N HIS A 109 -13.14 1.45 -21.33
CA HIS A 109 -13.21 0.49 -20.23
C HIS A 109 -12.36 0.95 -19.04
N VAL A 110 -11.14 1.44 -19.27
CA VAL A 110 -10.30 2.06 -18.23
C VAL A 110 -11.01 3.25 -17.57
N ASP A 111 -11.60 4.16 -18.35
CA ASP A 111 -12.39 5.30 -17.86
C ASP A 111 -13.52 4.87 -16.92
N PHE A 112 -14.20 3.78 -17.27
CA PHE A 112 -15.30 3.25 -16.47
C PHE A 112 -14.78 2.81 -15.10
N ILE A 113 -13.68 2.05 -15.06
CA ILE A 113 -13.09 1.55 -13.81
C ILE A 113 -12.58 2.72 -12.95
N VAL A 114 -11.90 3.71 -13.53
CA VAL A 114 -11.44 4.92 -12.81
C VAL A 114 -12.62 5.65 -12.16
N LYS A 115 -13.74 5.80 -12.87
CA LYS A 115 -14.97 6.43 -12.35
C LYS A 115 -15.64 5.58 -11.26
N GLU A 116 -15.68 4.26 -11.41
CA GLU A 116 -16.26 3.37 -10.40
C GLU A 116 -15.42 3.31 -9.12
N ALA A 117 -14.09 3.44 -9.22
CA ALA A 117 -13.20 3.59 -8.08
C ALA A 117 -13.47 4.92 -7.35
N ALA A 118 -13.66 6.01 -8.11
CA ALA A 118 -14.00 7.32 -7.54
C ALA A 118 -15.35 7.30 -6.80
N LYS A 119 -16.36 6.57 -7.28
CA LYS A 119 -17.64 6.42 -6.57
C LYS A 119 -17.49 5.74 -5.20
N ARG A 120 -16.38 5.03 -4.97
CA ARG A 120 -16.09 4.22 -3.78
C ARG A 120 -14.96 4.79 -2.91
N ASN A 121 -14.54 6.03 -3.16
CA ASN A 121 -13.43 6.67 -2.44
C ASN A 121 -12.08 5.93 -2.58
N LEU A 122 -11.88 5.24 -3.71
CA LEU A 122 -10.61 4.59 -4.07
C LEU A 122 -9.80 5.41 -5.08
N TYR A 123 -8.55 5.70 -4.74
CA TYR A 123 -7.56 6.16 -5.70
C TYR A 123 -7.11 5.01 -6.60
N ILE A 124 -6.84 5.30 -7.87
CA ILE A 124 -6.11 4.42 -8.77
C ILE A 124 -4.66 4.90 -8.80
N ALA A 125 -3.76 4.09 -8.27
CA ALA A 125 -2.33 4.16 -8.54
C ALA A 125 -2.09 3.55 -9.93
N MET A 126 -2.16 4.41 -10.95
CA MET A 126 -2.17 4.04 -12.35
C MET A 126 -0.73 3.93 -12.87
N LEU A 127 -0.36 2.72 -13.28
CA LEU A 127 0.84 2.50 -14.07
C LEU A 127 0.50 2.68 -15.55
N PRO A 128 1.07 3.67 -16.27
CA PRO A 128 0.81 3.84 -17.70
C PRO A 128 1.22 2.62 -18.52
N THR A 129 2.22 1.87 -18.06
CA THR A 129 2.73 0.66 -18.68
C THR A 129 3.47 -0.19 -17.66
N TRP A 130 3.52 -1.50 -17.86
CA TRP A 130 4.52 -2.35 -17.22
C TRP A 130 5.88 -2.22 -17.92
N ALA A 131 6.96 -2.66 -17.27
CA ALA A 131 8.30 -2.40 -17.78
C ALA A 131 8.80 -3.32 -18.89
N ASP A 132 8.14 -4.44 -19.20
CA ASP A 132 8.50 -5.27 -20.36
C ASP A 132 8.32 -4.54 -21.69
N LYS A 133 7.71 -3.35 -21.66
CA LYS A 133 7.52 -2.45 -22.81
C LYS A 133 8.70 -1.48 -23.02
N TRP A 134 9.65 -1.43 -22.10
CA TRP A 134 10.89 -0.65 -22.22
C TRP A 134 12.16 -1.42 -21.81
N TYR A 135 12.03 -2.57 -21.14
CA TYR A 135 13.12 -3.50 -20.84
C TYR A 135 12.60 -4.94 -20.76
N LYS A 136 12.72 -5.72 -21.84
CA LYS A 136 12.14 -7.08 -21.91
C LYS A 136 13.09 -8.20 -21.46
N ASP A 137 14.40 -7.95 -21.34
CA ASP A 137 15.42 -9.01 -21.14
C ASP A 137 15.45 -9.59 -19.71
N GLN A 138 14.30 -9.60 -19.04
CA GLN A 138 14.04 -10.18 -17.72
C GLN A 138 12.88 -11.19 -17.87
N TRP A 139 11.79 -11.03 -17.11
CA TRP A 139 10.52 -11.72 -17.32
C TRP A 139 9.56 -10.86 -18.18
N GLY A 140 8.35 -11.35 -18.45
CA GLY A 140 7.33 -10.67 -19.26
C GLY A 140 7.41 -11.02 -20.76
N VAL A 141 6.34 -10.71 -21.48
CA VAL A 141 6.20 -11.07 -22.92
C VAL A 141 6.74 -9.97 -23.83
N GLY A 142 6.71 -8.71 -23.39
CA GLY A 142 7.04 -7.55 -24.22
C GLY A 142 5.97 -7.31 -25.30
N PRO A 143 6.34 -6.79 -26.49
CA PRO A 143 7.66 -6.31 -26.89
C PRO A 143 8.04 -4.96 -26.26
N GLU A 144 9.31 -4.57 -26.41
CA GLU A 144 9.72 -3.19 -26.16
C GLU A 144 9.15 -2.27 -27.24
N ILE A 145 8.34 -1.30 -26.82
CA ILE A 145 7.64 -0.36 -27.71
C ILE A 145 7.98 1.10 -27.40
N PHE A 146 8.68 1.36 -26.28
CA PHE A 146 9.02 2.72 -25.87
C PHE A 146 10.46 3.12 -26.18
N ASN A 147 10.60 4.34 -26.67
CA ASN A 147 11.81 5.15 -26.65
C ASN A 147 11.48 6.50 -25.97
N ALA A 148 12.48 7.34 -25.69
CA ALA A 148 12.24 8.60 -24.99
C ALA A 148 11.21 9.51 -25.70
N GLN A 149 11.22 9.57 -27.03
CA GLN A 149 10.31 10.43 -27.79
C GLN A 149 8.86 9.97 -27.68
N ASN A 150 8.58 8.70 -27.97
CA ASN A 150 7.20 8.20 -27.93
C ASN A 150 6.70 8.01 -26.48
N ALA A 151 7.58 7.78 -25.50
CA ALA A 151 7.23 7.72 -24.08
C ALA A 151 6.73 9.07 -23.57
N LYS A 152 7.38 10.17 -23.94
CA LYS A 152 6.91 11.53 -23.64
C LYS A 152 5.54 11.82 -24.26
N ALA A 153 5.37 11.46 -25.54
CA ALA A 153 4.10 11.67 -26.24
C ALA A 153 2.96 10.85 -25.59
N TYR A 154 3.21 9.57 -25.28
CA TYR A 154 2.25 8.71 -24.61
C TYR A 154 1.92 9.20 -23.19
N GLY A 155 2.94 9.60 -22.42
CA GLY A 155 2.77 10.20 -21.09
C GLY A 155 1.88 11.44 -21.11
N ALA A 156 2.10 12.36 -22.06
CA ALA A 156 1.25 13.53 -22.23
C ALA A 156 -0.19 13.17 -22.66
N TRP A 157 -0.33 12.19 -23.56
CA TRP A 157 -1.64 11.74 -24.01
C TRP A 157 -2.47 11.11 -22.87
N ILE A 158 -1.88 10.19 -22.11
CA ILE A 158 -2.61 9.51 -21.03
C ILE A 158 -2.93 10.47 -19.89
N ALA A 159 -2.01 11.39 -19.56
CA ALA A 159 -2.26 12.45 -18.60
C ALA A 159 -3.41 13.35 -19.04
N LYS A 160 -3.47 13.75 -20.31
CA LYS A 160 -4.59 14.54 -20.85
C LYS A 160 -5.94 13.84 -20.67
N ARG A 161 -5.99 12.51 -20.78
CA ARG A 161 -7.24 11.76 -20.57
C ARG A 161 -7.70 11.79 -19.12
N TYR A 162 -6.77 11.74 -18.16
CA TYR A 162 -7.08 11.53 -16.74
C TYR A 162 -6.79 12.73 -15.81
N ALA A 163 -6.24 13.84 -16.30
CA ALA A 163 -5.92 15.01 -15.46
C ALA A 163 -7.13 15.58 -14.70
N GLY A 164 -8.35 15.38 -15.22
CA GLY A 164 -9.60 15.78 -14.58
C GLY A 164 -10.16 14.78 -13.55
N ALA A 165 -9.60 13.57 -13.45
CA ALA A 165 -10.04 12.57 -12.50
C ALA A 165 -9.32 12.76 -11.16
N ALA A 166 -10.06 13.16 -10.11
CA ALA A 166 -9.46 13.53 -8.81
C ALA A 166 -8.82 12.37 -8.03
N ASN A 167 -8.98 11.14 -8.50
CA ASN A 167 -8.58 9.90 -7.82
C ASN A 167 -7.40 9.19 -8.51
N ILE A 168 -6.52 9.93 -9.18
CA ILE A 168 -5.32 9.37 -9.84
C ILE A 168 -4.06 9.61 -9.02
N ILE A 169 -3.19 8.61 -9.02
CA ILE A 169 -1.79 8.70 -8.59
C ILE A 169 -0.96 8.04 -9.70
N TRP A 170 0.04 8.72 -10.22
CA TRP A 170 0.87 8.20 -11.32
C TRP A 170 1.99 7.32 -10.79
N VAL A 171 2.17 6.15 -11.38
CA VAL A 171 3.24 5.22 -11.01
C VAL A 171 4.04 4.86 -12.26
N MET A 172 5.25 5.38 -12.38
CA MET A 172 6.17 5.02 -13.46
C MET A 172 6.82 3.66 -13.17
N GLY A 173 7.50 3.06 -14.15
CA GLY A 173 8.27 1.82 -13.94
C GLY A 173 7.46 0.55 -14.23
N GLY A 174 7.44 -0.38 -13.26
CA GLY A 174 6.75 -1.68 -13.35
C GLY A 174 7.70 -2.87 -13.23
N ASP A 175 8.10 -3.19 -12.00
CA ASP A 175 8.85 -4.39 -11.63
C ASP A 175 10.16 -4.64 -12.42
N ARG A 176 10.89 -3.58 -12.81
CA ARG A 176 12.22 -3.68 -13.43
C ARG A 176 13.10 -2.49 -13.08
N MET A 177 14.42 -2.71 -13.14
CA MET A 177 15.39 -1.64 -12.96
C MET A 177 15.92 -1.06 -14.25
N PRO A 178 16.05 0.28 -14.32
CA PRO A 178 16.88 0.91 -15.33
C PRO A 178 18.30 0.32 -15.27
N GLN A 179 18.79 -0.22 -16.39
CA GLN A 179 20.14 -0.81 -16.48
C GLN A 179 21.15 0.16 -17.10
N ASN A 180 20.66 1.23 -17.73
CA ASN A 180 21.45 2.16 -18.52
C ASN A 180 20.69 3.50 -18.70
N ASP A 181 21.39 4.47 -19.29
CA ASP A 181 20.83 5.80 -19.55
C ASP A 181 19.63 5.79 -20.51
N VAL A 182 19.52 4.79 -21.39
CA VAL A 182 18.37 4.66 -22.30
C VAL A 182 17.11 4.37 -21.49
N HIS A 183 17.14 3.41 -20.56
CA HIS A 183 15.99 3.10 -19.71
C HIS A 183 15.61 4.31 -18.84
N LEU A 184 16.61 4.95 -18.22
CA LEU A 184 16.41 6.18 -17.43
C LEU A 184 15.75 7.28 -18.28
N SER A 185 16.22 7.46 -19.53
CA SER A 185 15.67 8.47 -20.44
C SER A 185 14.21 8.19 -20.83
N ILE A 186 13.84 6.93 -21.04
CA ILE A 186 12.47 6.53 -21.37
C ILE A 186 11.53 6.86 -20.20
N ILE A 187 11.91 6.48 -18.98
CA ILE A 187 11.11 6.70 -17.77
C ILE A 187 10.95 8.20 -17.49
N ARG A 188 12.07 8.95 -17.50
CA ARG A 188 12.06 10.40 -17.30
C ARG A 188 11.24 11.11 -18.36
N ALA A 189 11.33 10.69 -19.62
CA ALA A 189 10.57 11.28 -20.71
C ALA A 189 9.05 11.01 -20.55
N MET A 190 8.65 9.81 -20.12
CA MET A 190 7.25 9.51 -19.80
C MET A 190 6.73 10.39 -18.66
N ALA A 191 7.49 10.49 -17.57
CA ALA A 191 7.16 11.34 -16.43
C ALA A 191 7.06 12.82 -16.83
N GLU A 192 7.99 13.32 -17.66
CA GLU A 192 7.95 14.66 -18.22
C GLU A 192 6.70 14.87 -19.09
N GLY A 193 6.35 13.89 -19.92
CA GLY A 193 5.11 13.88 -20.69
C GLY A 193 3.89 14.06 -19.81
N VAL A 194 3.77 13.26 -18.75
CA VAL A 194 2.67 13.39 -17.78
C VAL A 194 2.66 14.77 -17.13
N ARG A 195 3.80 15.24 -16.62
CA ARG A 195 3.92 16.55 -15.96
C ARG A 195 3.65 17.75 -16.86
N SER A 196 3.84 17.60 -18.17
CA SER A 196 3.50 18.66 -19.14
C SER A 196 1.99 18.94 -19.23
N VAL A 197 1.15 18.02 -18.71
CA VAL A 197 -0.31 18.14 -18.72
C VAL A 197 -0.91 18.11 -17.30
N ASP A 198 -0.40 17.23 -16.44
CA ASP A 198 -0.92 16.99 -15.09
C ASP A 198 0.10 17.38 -14.01
N THR A 199 -0.11 18.57 -13.45
CA THR A 199 0.68 19.12 -12.32
C THR A 199 0.01 18.89 -10.98
N ASN A 200 -1.03 18.07 -10.96
CA ASN A 200 -2.07 18.07 -9.97
C ASN A 200 -2.04 16.76 -9.15
N HIS A 201 -1.80 15.63 -9.81
CA HIS A 201 -1.65 14.32 -9.17
C HIS A 201 -0.21 14.02 -8.73
N LEU A 202 -0.08 13.26 -7.65
CA LEU A 202 1.22 12.77 -7.19
C LEU A 202 1.78 11.71 -8.15
N MET A 203 3.10 11.57 -8.19
CA MET A 203 3.81 10.61 -9.03
C MET A 203 4.93 9.90 -8.28
N THR A 204 5.11 8.61 -8.57
CA THR A 204 6.18 7.76 -8.03
C THR A 204 6.72 6.79 -9.09
N PHE A 205 7.63 5.89 -8.69
CA PHE A 205 8.22 4.84 -9.50
C PHE A 205 8.14 3.49 -8.79
N HIS A 206 7.65 2.47 -9.47
CA HIS A 206 7.61 1.10 -8.98
C HIS A 206 8.86 0.30 -9.44
N PRO A 207 9.78 -0.05 -8.54
CA PRO A 207 11.00 -0.83 -8.84
C PRO A 207 10.72 -2.33 -8.94
N ASN A 208 11.76 -3.15 -9.13
CA ASN A 208 11.68 -4.61 -8.96
C ASN A 208 11.95 -5.05 -7.51
N GLY A 209 11.73 -6.34 -7.25
CA GLY A 209 11.87 -6.95 -5.92
C GLY A 209 13.24 -6.81 -5.28
N GLY A 210 13.23 -6.39 -4.01
CA GLY A 210 14.43 -6.19 -3.18
C GLY A 210 14.98 -4.76 -3.20
N HIS A 211 14.30 -3.84 -3.88
CA HIS A 211 14.83 -2.51 -4.16
C HIS A 211 13.81 -1.39 -3.94
N SER A 212 14.31 -0.15 -3.96
CA SER A 212 13.49 1.06 -3.92
C SER A 212 13.80 2.06 -5.04
N SER A 213 12.79 2.85 -5.40
CA SER A 213 12.92 3.95 -6.37
C SER A 213 13.99 5.00 -6.01
N TYR A 214 14.33 5.18 -4.73
CA TYR A 214 15.37 6.12 -4.31
C TYR A 214 16.78 5.70 -4.78
N GLU A 215 16.97 4.44 -5.19
CA GLU A 215 18.25 3.97 -5.74
C GLU A 215 18.52 4.54 -7.15
N PHE A 216 17.47 4.98 -7.86
CA PHE A 216 17.54 5.41 -9.27
C PHE A 216 17.11 6.87 -9.46
N PHE A 217 16.15 7.32 -8.64
CA PHE A 217 15.52 8.63 -8.76
C PHE A 217 15.47 9.38 -7.41
N PRO A 218 16.56 9.41 -6.60
CA PRO A 218 16.53 10.01 -5.26
C PRO A 218 16.16 11.50 -5.31
N GLU A 219 16.67 12.22 -6.32
CA GLU A 219 16.59 13.68 -6.40
C GLU A 219 15.74 14.19 -7.56
N ASP A 220 15.27 13.30 -8.44
CA ASP A 220 14.45 13.67 -9.59
C ASP A 220 13.20 14.44 -9.11
N ALA A 221 12.92 15.60 -9.73
CA ALA A 221 11.85 16.49 -9.28
C ALA A 221 10.44 15.96 -9.60
N TRP A 222 10.31 15.02 -10.55
CA TRP A 222 9.01 14.49 -10.95
C TRP A 222 8.44 13.46 -9.95
N ILE A 223 9.29 12.79 -9.17
CA ILE A 223 8.91 11.80 -8.16
C ILE A 223 8.64 12.49 -6.82
N ASP A 224 7.38 12.44 -6.37
CA ASP A 224 6.93 13.12 -5.15
C ASP A 224 7.15 12.28 -3.88
N PHE A 225 7.12 10.96 -4.03
CA PHE A 225 7.36 9.99 -2.95
C PHE A 225 8.04 8.74 -3.51
N HIS A 226 8.82 8.06 -2.67
CA HIS A 226 9.50 6.82 -3.02
C HIS A 226 8.61 5.61 -2.80
N MET A 227 8.78 4.60 -3.65
CA MET A 227 8.16 3.29 -3.52
C MET A 227 9.20 2.18 -3.59
N SER A 228 9.03 1.16 -2.75
CA SER A 228 9.82 -0.08 -2.77
C SER A 228 8.96 -1.29 -3.15
N GLN A 229 9.62 -2.32 -3.67
CA GLN A 229 9.10 -3.68 -3.69
C GLN A 229 9.96 -4.52 -2.74
N THR A 230 9.38 -5.00 -1.65
CA THR A 230 10.08 -5.85 -0.68
C THR A 230 9.73 -7.31 -0.81
N GLY A 231 8.66 -7.68 -1.51
CA GLY A 231 8.27 -9.08 -1.73
C GLY A 231 9.27 -9.90 -2.57
N HIS A 232 9.15 -11.23 -2.67
CA HIS A 232 8.12 -12.13 -2.12
C HIS A 232 8.75 -13.28 -1.30
N LYS A 233 9.49 -12.95 -0.25
CA LYS A 233 10.18 -13.90 0.62
C LYS A 233 9.88 -13.61 2.10
N VAL A 234 9.58 -14.67 2.85
CA VAL A 234 9.36 -14.59 4.30
C VAL A 234 10.58 -14.01 5.01
N GLY A 235 10.34 -13.11 5.97
CA GLY A 235 11.40 -12.48 6.76
C GLY A 235 12.18 -11.39 6.02
N ASN A 236 11.66 -10.87 4.90
CA ASN A 236 12.21 -9.68 4.27
C ASN A 236 12.13 -8.51 5.25
N ALA A 237 13.26 -7.84 5.47
CA ALA A 237 13.39 -6.79 6.48
C ALA A 237 12.79 -5.47 5.99
N ASP A 238 11.45 -5.40 5.85
CA ASP A 238 10.70 -4.24 5.36
C ASP A 238 11.12 -2.92 6.02
N TYR A 239 11.41 -2.97 7.32
CA TYR A 239 11.83 -1.81 8.10
C TYR A 239 13.12 -1.15 7.60
N LYS A 240 14.00 -1.89 6.91
CA LYS A 240 15.26 -1.34 6.38
C LYS A 240 15.02 -0.36 5.24
N GLN A 241 13.98 -0.55 4.44
CA GLN A 241 13.66 0.38 3.35
C GLN A 241 13.29 1.76 3.87
N ASN A 242 12.54 1.82 4.98
CA ASN A 242 12.22 3.09 5.63
C ASN A 242 13.46 3.71 6.31
N ILE A 243 14.31 2.92 6.98
CA ILE A 243 15.58 3.42 7.55
C ILE A 243 16.44 4.08 6.46
N ASN A 244 16.56 3.42 5.30
CA ASN A 244 17.30 3.96 4.16
C ASN A 244 16.65 5.24 3.61
N ALA A 245 15.33 5.25 3.45
CA ALA A 245 14.61 6.42 2.97
C ALA A 245 14.76 7.65 3.90
N TYR A 246 14.77 7.44 5.22
CA TYR A 246 15.00 8.50 6.21
C TYR A 246 16.46 8.99 6.24
N ALA A 247 17.40 8.24 5.67
CA ALA A 247 18.80 8.62 5.55
C ALA A 247 19.13 9.38 4.25
N LEU A 248 18.16 9.59 3.37
CA LEU A 248 18.34 10.35 2.13
C LEU A 248 18.57 11.84 2.40
N GLU A 249 19.37 12.49 1.56
CA GLU A 249 19.58 13.94 1.61
C GLU A 249 18.29 14.70 1.25
N VAL A 250 17.59 14.26 0.20
CA VAL A 250 16.29 14.78 -0.20
C VAL A 250 15.19 13.86 0.35
N ILE A 251 14.68 14.22 1.52
CA ILE A 251 13.61 13.48 2.19
C ILE A 251 12.30 13.59 1.39
N LYS A 252 11.71 12.43 1.09
CA LYS A 252 10.38 12.27 0.52
C LYS A 252 9.66 11.11 1.24
N PRO A 253 8.31 11.06 1.24
CA PRO A 253 7.59 9.94 1.83
C PRO A 253 8.00 8.62 1.17
N HIS A 254 7.96 7.52 1.92
CA HIS A 254 8.27 6.18 1.40
C HIS A 254 7.08 5.23 1.60
N ILE A 255 6.71 4.50 0.55
CA ILE A 255 5.62 3.52 0.58
C ILE A 255 6.16 2.16 0.15
N ASN A 256 5.84 1.12 0.90
CA ASN A 256 6.02 -0.22 0.39
C ASN A 256 4.88 -0.58 -0.57
N GLY A 257 5.17 -0.55 -1.87
CA GLY A 257 4.18 -0.71 -2.95
C GLY A 257 3.92 -2.16 -3.33
N GLU A 258 4.82 -3.09 -2.99
CA GLU A 258 4.67 -4.51 -3.27
C GLU A 258 5.45 -5.34 -2.24
N PRO A 259 4.83 -5.68 -1.10
CA PRO A 259 5.39 -6.57 -0.09
C PRO A 259 5.17 -8.05 -0.44
N ASN A 260 5.37 -8.92 0.55
CA ASN A 260 4.90 -10.30 0.49
C ASN A 260 3.38 -10.37 0.22
N TYR A 261 3.01 -11.09 -0.84
CA TYR A 261 1.61 -11.33 -1.20
C TYR A 261 1.05 -12.55 -0.48
N GLU A 262 -0.19 -12.43 0.00
CA GLU A 262 -0.90 -13.56 0.58
C GLU A 262 -1.10 -14.65 -0.48
N ASP A 263 -0.86 -15.91 -0.11
CA ASP A 263 -0.94 -17.07 -0.99
C ASP A 263 0.05 -17.04 -2.17
N HIS A 264 1.12 -16.25 -2.09
CA HIS A 264 2.22 -16.31 -3.06
C HIS A 264 3.23 -17.37 -2.61
N PRO A 265 3.79 -18.20 -3.52
CA PRO A 265 4.86 -19.11 -3.18
C PRO A 265 6.03 -18.38 -2.51
N ASN A 266 6.44 -18.86 -1.35
CA ASN A 266 7.54 -18.25 -0.61
C ASN A 266 8.82 -18.37 -1.43
N ASP A 267 9.42 -17.22 -1.76
CA ASP A 267 10.64 -17.12 -2.57
C ASP A 267 10.52 -17.90 -3.90
N TRP A 268 9.34 -17.80 -4.52
CA TRP A 268 9.01 -18.41 -5.81
C TRP A 268 9.17 -19.95 -5.86
N ASN A 269 9.25 -20.63 -4.71
CA ASN A 269 9.52 -22.06 -4.62
C ASN A 269 8.47 -22.78 -3.75
N PRO A 270 7.28 -23.05 -4.30
CA PRO A 270 6.19 -23.66 -3.53
C PRO A 270 6.47 -25.11 -3.12
N GLY A 271 7.29 -25.83 -3.89
CA GLY A 271 7.60 -27.24 -3.62
C GLY A 271 8.41 -27.45 -2.33
N GLU A 272 9.33 -26.54 -2.03
CA GLU A 272 10.19 -26.63 -0.85
C GLU A 272 9.77 -25.68 0.28
N LYS A 273 9.30 -24.48 -0.07
CA LYS A 273 9.07 -23.39 0.90
C LYS A 273 7.60 -23.09 1.16
N GLY A 274 6.69 -23.75 0.44
CA GLY A 274 5.26 -23.56 0.57
C GLY A 274 4.79 -22.17 0.11
N TRP A 275 3.67 -21.72 0.68
CA TRP A 275 3.00 -20.46 0.34
C TRP A 275 2.97 -19.55 1.57
N MET A 276 3.11 -18.26 1.33
CA MET A 276 2.93 -17.23 2.35
C MET A 276 1.45 -17.09 2.72
N ASP A 277 1.17 -16.69 3.95
CA ASP A 277 -0.19 -16.58 4.48
C ASP A 277 -0.49 -15.18 5.07
N ASP A 278 -1.65 -15.05 5.73
CA ASP A 278 -2.10 -13.80 6.31
C ASP A 278 -1.12 -13.27 7.37
N PHE A 279 -0.36 -14.12 8.07
CA PHE A 279 0.65 -13.66 9.02
C PHE A 279 1.81 -12.95 8.32
N ASP A 280 2.33 -13.50 7.22
CA ASP A 280 3.46 -12.89 6.51
C ASP A 280 3.08 -11.50 5.95
N THR A 281 1.82 -11.32 5.54
CA THR A 281 1.31 -10.02 5.10
C THR A 281 1.17 -9.01 6.25
N ARG A 282 0.69 -9.45 7.43
CA ARG A 282 0.59 -8.59 8.61
C ARG A 282 1.98 -8.15 9.08
N GLU A 283 2.93 -9.07 9.14
CA GLU A 283 4.31 -8.77 9.54
C GLU A 283 4.92 -7.67 8.69
N ALA A 284 4.89 -7.83 7.36
CA ALA A 284 5.38 -6.81 6.44
C ALA A 284 4.67 -5.46 6.64
N ALA A 285 3.35 -5.49 6.86
CA ALA A 285 2.54 -4.30 7.06
C ALA A 285 2.93 -3.53 8.34
N TYR A 286 3.02 -4.20 9.50
CA TYR A 286 3.39 -3.55 10.75
C TYR A 286 4.86 -3.15 10.80
N TRP A 287 5.77 -3.97 10.26
CA TRP A 287 7.18 -3.58 10.13
C TRP A 287 7.34 -2.33 9.30
N ASN A 288 6.66 -2.24 8.15
CA ASN A 288 6.69 -1.05 7.31
C ASN A 288 6.09 0.17 8.02
N MET A 289 4.88 0.06 8.57
CA MET A 289 4.21 1.23 9.17
C MET A 289 4.94 1.76 10.41
N LEU A 290 5.44 0.88 11.29
CA LEU A 290 6.13 1.31 12.52
C LEU A 290 7.59 1.75 12.29
N SER A 291 8.17 1.43 11.14
CA SER A 291 9.51 1.93 10.77
C SER A 291 9.48 3.26 10.02
N GLY A 292 8.30 3.85 9.80
CA GLY A 292 8.16 5.18 9.23
C GLY A 292 7.54 5.24 7.83
N GLY A 293 6.95 4.14 7.34
CA GLY A 293 6.26 4.12 6.05
C GLY A 293 5.08 5.09 6.00
N ALA A 294 4.95 5.81 4.88
CA ALA A 294 3.85 6.72 4.59
C ALA A 294 2.52 6.01 4.27
N GLY A 295 2.60 4.69 4.11
CA GLY A 295 1.51 3.77 3.87
C GLY A 295 2.03 2.41 3.45
N HIS A 296 1.10 1.51 3.15
CA HIS A 296 1.38 0.12 2.82
C HIS A 296 0.42 -0.38 1.75
N THR A 297 0.91 -1.17 0.81
CA THR A 297 0.08 -1.90 -0.16
C THR A 297 0.04 -3.37 0.22
N TYR A 298 -1.15 -3.95 0.33
CA TYR A 298 -1.35 -5.40 0.39
C TYR A 298 -1.45 -5.97 -1.03
N GLY A 299 -1.11 -7.24 -1.19
CA GLY A 299 -1.47 -7.98 -2.39
C GLY A 299 -1.68 -9.45 -2.11
N ASN A 300 -2.25 -10.11 -3.11
CA ASN A 300 -2.59 -11.52 -3.08
C ASN A 300 -2.23 -12.15 -4.41
N HIS A 301 -1.62 -13.33 -4.36
CA HIS A 301 -1.09 -14.02 -5.54
C HIS A 301 -2.12 -14.27 -6.62
N ASN A 302 -3.35 -14.55 -6.21
CA ASN A 302 -4.42 -14.86 -7.14
C ASN A 302 -5.08 -13.59 -7.70
N ILE A 303 -5.04 -12.48 -6.97
CA ILE A 303 -5.74 -11.23 -7.34
C ILE A 303 -4.90 -10.36 -8.27
N TRP A 304 -3.59 -10.24 -8.05
CA TRP A 304 -2.77 -9.35 -8.88
C TRP A 304 -2.87 -9.72 -10.37
N GLN A 305 -2.94 -11.02 -10.65
CA GLN A 305 -3.10 -11.60 -11.99
C GLN A 305 -4.56 -11.88 -12.37
N MET A 306 -5.53 -11.60 -11.50
CA MET A 306 -6.94 -11.96 -11.68
C MET A 306 -7.11 -13.44 -12.08
N TYR A 307 -6.51 -14.36 -11.35
CA TYR A 307 -6.48 -15.77 -11.71
C TYR A 307 -7.89 -16.39 -11.77
N THR A 308 -8.15 -17.15 -12.83
CA THR A 308 -9.29 -18.05 -12.99
C THR A 308 -8.75 -19.39 -13.50
N GLU A 309 -9.50 -20.48 -13.31
CA GLU A 309 -9.13 -21.81 -13.76
C GLU A 309 -8.99 -21.92 -15.30
N GLU A 310 -9.51 -20.94 -16.03
CA GLU A 310 -9.40 -20.83 -17.50
C GLU A 310 -8.05 -20.24 -17.96
N ARG A 311 -7.26 -19.70 -17.04
CA ARG A 311 -6.00 -19.00 -17.34
C ARG A 311 -4.81 -19.85 -16.91
N VAL A 312 -3.69 -19.73 -17.62
CA VAL A 312 -2.43 -20.32 -17.18
C VAL A 312 -1.98 -19.60 -15.90
N PRO A 313 -1.82 -20.30 -14.76
CA PRO A 313 -1.42 -19.67 -13.51
C PRO A 313 0.03 -19.20 -13.58
N VAL A 314 0.28 -17.94 -13.22
CA VAL A 314 1.64 -17.48 -12.95
C VAL A 314 2.06 -18.05 -11.61
N ASN A 315 3.19 -18.77 -11.63
CA ASN A 315 3.83 -19.33 -10.44
C ASN A 315 2.83 -20.05 -9.49
N ASN A 316 2.08 -21.02 -10.01
CA ASN A 316 1.21 -21.88 -9.20
C ASN A 316 0.10 -21.13 -8.42
N ALA A 317 -0.48 -20.07 -9.01
CA ALA A 317 -1.76 -19.54 -8.55
C ALA A 317 -2.82 -20.65 -8.50
N ARG A 318 -3.61 -20.68 -7.43
CA ARG A 318 -4.36 -21.89 -7.04
C ARG A 318 -5.77 -21.62 -6.54
N THR A 319 -6.22 -20.38 -6.53
CA THR A 319 -7.56 -20.02 -6.05
C THR A 319 -8.16 -18.95 -6.92
N HIS A 320 -9.37 -19.17 -7.42
CA HIS A 320 -10.09 -18.15 -8.20
C HIS A 320 -10.09 -16.80 -7.48
N TRP A 321 -9.78 -15.72 -8.21
CA TRP A 321 -9.56 -14.39 -7.63
C TRP A 321 -10.75 -13.90 -6.79
N GLN A 322 -11.99 -14.23 -7.18
CA GLN A 322 -13.19 -13.86 -6.42
C GLN A 322 -13.23 -14.49 -5.03
N THR A 323 -12.80 -15.74 -4.91
CA THR A 323 -12.66 -16.42 -3.61
C THR A 323 -11.50 -15.80 -2.83
N ALA A 324 -10.38 -15.54 -3.50
CA ALA A 324 -9.20 -14.92 -2.89
C ALA A 324 -9.47 -13.51 -2.36
N MET A 325 -10.52 -12.82 -2.84
CA MET A 325 -10.92 -11.52 -2.28
C MET A 325 -11.18 -11.59 -0.79
N ASP A 326 -11.74 -12.68 -0.28
CA ASP A 326 -12.10 -12.84 1.13
C ASP A 326 -11.03 -13.57 1.95
N TYR A 327 -9.80 -13.60 1.45
CA TYR A 327 -8.66 -14.05 2.24
C TYR A 327 -8.40 -13.12 3.44
N ARG A 328 -7.87 -13.69 4.51
CA ARG A 328 -7.85 -13.05 5.83
C ARG A 328 -6.95 -11.83 5.85
N GLY A 329 -5.82 -11.85 5.14
CA GLY A 329 -4.87 -10.74 5.10
C GLY A 329 -5.53 -9.43 4.66
N ALA A 330 -6.43 -9.47 3.68
CA ALA A 330 -7.16 -8.30 3.19
C ALA A 330 -8.02 -7.62 4.27
N PHE A 331 -8.64 -8.39 5.18
CA PHE A 331 -9.35 -7.81 6.32
C PHE A 331 -8.38 -7.29 7.39
N CYS A 332 -7.28 -8.02 7.62
CA CYS A 332 -6.29 -7.70 8.66
C CYS A 332 -5.62 -6.34 8.43
N VAL A 333 -5.25 -6.02 7.19
CA VAL A 333 -4.66 -4.71 6.87
C VAL A 333 -5.68 -3.56 6.99
N GLY A 334 -6.97 -3.84 6.81
CA GLY A 334 -8.05 -2.91 7.14
C GLY A 334 -8.16 -2.64 8.64
N TYR A 335 -8.03 -3.69 9.47
CA TYR A 335 -7.97 -3.54 10.94
C TYR A 335 -6.77 -2.70 11.37
N MET A 336 -5.60 -2.93 10.75
CA MET A 336 -4.38 -2.17 10.98
C MET A 336 -4.61 -0.67 10.75
N ARG A 337 -5.09 -0.29 9.55
CA ARG A 337 -5.36 1.12 9.23
C ARG A 337 -6.27 1.77 10.27
N ARG A 338 -7.39 1.12 10.61
CA ARG A 338 -8.36 1.67 11.57
C ARG A 338 -7.76 1.84 12.96
N MET A 339 -6.86 0.96 13.39
CA MET A 339 -6.11 1.09 14.65
C MET A 339 -5.17 2.31 14.63
N PHE A 340 -4.38 2.46 13.56
CA PHE A 340 -3.47 3.60 13.40
C PHE A 340 -4.23 4.94 13.39
N GLU A 341 -5.35 5.02 12.69
CA GLU A 341 -6.20 6.22 12.60
C GLU A 341 -6.87 6.61 13.94
N LYS A 342 -6.82 5.77 14.98
CA LYS A 342 -7.27 6.14 16.34
C LYS A 342 -6.30 7.05 17.09
N ARG A 343 -5.05 7.17 16.61
CA ARG A 343 -4.06 8.13 17.09
C ARG A 343 -3.51 8.94 15.92
N ASN A 344 -2.72 9.96 16.22
CA ASN A 344 -2.07 10.75 15.18
C ASN A 344 -0.83 10.01 14.64
N TRP A 345 -1.05 8.93 13.90
CA TRP A 345 -0.02 8.00 13.45
C TRP A 345 1.11 8.65 12.63
N GLN A 346 0.85 9.77 11.94
CA GLN A 346 1.86 10.53 11.20
C GLN A 346 2.90 11.20 12.11
N LYS A 347 2.73 11.13 13.43
CA LYS A 347 3.75 11.57 14.40
C LYS A 347 4.64 10.42 14.89
N LEU A 348 4.42 9.19 14.46
CA LEU A 348 5.23 8.05 14.91
C LEU A 348 6.65 8.16 14.38
N VAL A 349 7.62 7.98 15.27
CA VAL A 349 9.04 7.86 14.95
C VAL A 349 9.50 6.51 15.47
N MET A 350 10.16 5.72 14.61
CA MET A 350 10.76 4.45 15.02
C MET A 350 11.74 4.67 16.17
N ASP A 351 11.55 3.97 17.28
CA ASP A 351 12.42 4.03 18.46
C ASP A 351 12.57 2.64 19.06
N GLN A 352 13.59 1.91 18.62
CA GLN A 352 13.88 0.57 19.11
C GLN A 352 14.42 0.55 20.54
N SER A 353 14.83 1.70 21.10
CA SER A 353 15.26 1.77 22.51
C SER A 353 14.12 1.55 23.50
N VAL A 354 12.87 1.60 23.02
CA VAL A 354 11.66 1.19 23.74
C VAL A 354 11.75 -0.28 24.17
N ILE A 355 12.29 -1.16 23.33
CA ILE A 355 12.39 -2.60 23.61
C ILE A 355 13.72 -2.84 24.33
N THR A 356 13.67 -3.24 25.59
CA THR A 356 14.89 -3.36 26.42
C THR A 356 15.42 -4.79 26.54
N ASP A 357 14.65 -5.77 26.07
CA ASP A 357 15.12 -7.15 25.94
C ASP A 357 16.01 -7.30 24.69
N GLU A 358 16.67 -8.45 24.56
CA GLU A 358 17.30 -8.83 23.31
C GLU A 358 16.26 -8.89 22.18
N ASN A 359 16.57 -8.27 21.04
CA ASN A 359 15.69 -8.17 19.88
C ASN A 359 16.52 -8.39 18.60
N PRO A 360 17.00 -9.61 18.34
CA PRO A 360 17.80 -9.89 17.17
C PRO A 360 16.96 -9.73 15.90
N GLU A 361 17.58 -9.24 14.82
CA GLU A 361 16.92 -9.19 13.51
C GLU A 361 16.55 -10.61 13.05
N GLY A 362 15.38 -10.74 12.42
CA GLY A 362 14.83 -11.99 11.92
C GLY A 362 13.31 -11.95 11.87
N VAL A 363 12.67 -13.10 11.65
CA VAL A 363 11.20 -13.22 11.59
C VAL A 363 10.50 -12.87 12.90
N GLU A 364 11.21 -12.87 14.03
CA GLU A 364 10.62 -12.51 15.33
C GLU A 364 10.87 -11.03 15.71
N TYR A 365 11.50 -10.26 14.82
CA TYR A 365 11.95 -8.90 15.11
C TYR A 365 10.78 -8.00 15.51
N LYS A 366 10.89 -7.41 16.70
CA LYS A 366 9.89 -6.49 17.24
C LYS A 366 10.22 -5.09 16.74
N VAL A 367 9.20 -4.33 16.35
CA VAL A 367 9.36 -2.92 15.92
C VAL A 367 8.53 -2.04 16.82
N ALA A 368 9.17 -1.02 17.39
CA ALA A 368 8.56 -0.03 18.25
C ALA A 368 8.65 1.36 17.64
N ALA A 369 7.59 2.14 17.83
CA ALA A 369 7.54 3.54 17.44
C ALA A 369 6.86 4.38 18.52
N VAL A 370 7.39 5.57 18.75
CA VAL A 370 6.87 6.53 19.74
C VAL A 370 6.45 7.78 19.00
N SER A 371 5.30 8.34 19.38
CA SER A 371 4.87 9.65 18.86
C SER A 371 5.89 10.75 19.17
N ALA A 372 6.06 11.71 18.25
CA ALA A 372 6.90 12.87 18.44
C ALA A 372 6.46 13.75 19.63
N ASP A 373 5.15 13.75 19.95
CA ASP A 373 4.58 14.41 21.12
C ASP A 373 4.83 13.63 22.42
N LYS A 374 5.37 12.39 22.33
CA LYS A 374 5.61 11.47 23.43
C LYS A 374 4.37 11.16 24.24
N ASP A 375 3.21 11.04 23.61
CA ASP A 375 1.94 10.81 24.28
C ASP A 375 1.27 9.48 23.93
N PHE A 376 1.81 8.74 22.96
CA PHE A 376 1.54 7.32 22.74
C PHE A 376 2.73 6.61 22.09
N MET A 377 2.76 5.28 22.18
CA MET A 377 3.68 4.40 21.45
C MET A 377 2.98 3.11 21.01
N PHE A 378 3.53 2.47 19.99
CA PHE A 378 3.16 1.14 19.52
C PHE A 378 4.37 0.22 19.53
N VAL A 379 4.16 -1.05 19.89
CA VAL A 379 5.16 -2.13 19.75
C VAL A 379 4.52 -3.32 19.08
N TYR A 380 4.95 -3.64 17.86
CA TYR A 380 4.54 -4.86 17.16
C TYR A 380 5.42 -6.04 17.58
N ILE A 381 4.77 -7.14 17.95
CA ILE A 381 5.38 -8.36 18.49
C ILE A 381 4.90 -9.53 17.62
N PRO A 382 5.66 -9.93 16.57
CA PRO A 382 5.13 -10.85 15.54
C PRO A 382 4.82 -12.26 16.08
N TYR A 383 5.59 -12.76 17.05
CA TYR A 383 5.42 -14.11 17.61
C TYR A 383 4.76 -14.12 19.01
N GLY A 384 4.23 -12.99 19.46
CA GLY A 384 3.57 -12.89 20.78
C GLY A 384 4.51 -13.12 21.98
N ILE A 385 5.83 -13.05 21.79
CA ILE A 385 6.80 -13.27 22.86
C ILE A 385 6.71 -12.13 23.87
N LYS A 386 6.76 -12.47 25.17
CA LYS A 386 6.80 -11.47 26.25
C LYS A 386 7.87 -10.41 25.96
N THR A 387 7.57 -9.15 26.25
CA THR A 387 8.43 -8.03 25.88
C THR A 387 8.48 -7.01 27.02
N THR A 388 9.68 -6.63 27.43
CA THR A 388 9.97 -5.57 28.37
C THR A 388 10.12 -4.25 27.61
N VAL A 389 9.28 -3.29 27.97
CA VAL A 389 9.19 -1.97 27.36
C VAL A 389 9.59 -0.89 28.36
N ASP A 390 10.39 0.07 27.91
CA ASP A 390 10.65 1.32 28.62
C ASP A 390 9.50 2.31 28.41
N MET A 391 8.60 2.40 29.39
CA MET A 391 7.43 3.27 29.33
C MET A 391 7.77 4.75 29.55
N SER A 392 9.00 5.06 30.02
CA SER A 392 9.45 6.44 30.21
C SER A 392 9.56 7.24 28.91
N ARG A 393 9.45 6.54 27.77
CA ARG A 393 9.36 7.14 26.43
C ARG A 393 8.07 7.92 26.19
N ILE A 394 7.01 7.63 26.96
CA ILE A 394 5.82 8.48 27.03
C ILE A 394 5.99 9.49 28.17
N ALA A 395 5.80 10.78 27.88
CA ALA A 395 5.94 11.89 28.81
C ALA A 395 4.69 12.09 29.69
N ALA A 396 4.25 11.02 30.37
CA ALA A 396 3.08 11.03 31.24
C ALA A 396 3.32 10.24 32.54
N GLY A 397 2.69 10.67 33.63
CA GLY A 397 2.77 9.97 34.93
C GLY A 397 1.91 8.71 35.01
N THR A 398 0.85 8.64 34.20
CA THR A 398 -0.09 7.50 34.13
C THR A 398 -0.23 7.05 32.68
N ILE A 399 -0.03 5.75 32.46
CA ILE A 399 -0.10 5.12 31.14
C ILE A 399 -1.33 4.22 31.10
N ARG A 400 -2.08 4.29 30.00
CA ARG A 400 -3.17 3.37 29.66
C ARG A 400 -2.66 2.37 28.63
N GLY A 401 -2.86 1.08 28.89
CA GLY A 401 -2.38 0.01 28.02
C GLY A 401 -3.50 -0.78 27.34
N TRP A 402 -3.21 -1.28 26.14
CA TRP A 402 -4.05 -2.22 25.41
C TRP A 402 -3.20 -3.27 24.68
N TRP A 403 -3.74 -4.48 24.57
CA TRP A 403 -3.37 -5.39 23.51
C TRP A 403 -4.31 -5.21 22.33
N PHE A 404 -3.79 -4.92 21.14
CA PHE A 404 -4.55 -4.99 19.90
C PHE A 404 -4.20 -6.28 19.15
N ASN A 405 -5.22 -7.00 18.69
CA ASN A 405 -5.10 -8.25 17.94
C ASN A 405 -5.18 -7.98 16.42
N PRO A 406 -4.07 -8.06 15.68
CA PRO A 406 -4.07 -7.78 14.24
C PRO A 406 -4.90 -8.75 13.40
N ARG A 407 -5.16 -9.96 13.90
CA ARG A 407 -5.89 -11.02 13.19
C ARG A 407 -7.39 -10.75 13.07
N ASP A 408 -7.96 -10.00 14.02
CA ASP A 408 -9.40 -9.85 14.14
C ASP A 408 -9.87 -8.44 14.55
N GLY A 409 -8.93 -7.50 14.72
CA GLY A 409 -9.18 -6.10 15.01
C GLY A 409 -9.70 -5.80 16.42
N ARG A 410 -9.75 -6.78 17.33
CA ARG A 410 -10.22 -6.56 18.71
C ARG A 410 -9.09 -6.03 19.60
N ALA A 411 -9.47 -5.39 20.70
CA ALA A 411 -8.55 -4.93 21.73
C ALA A 411 -8.89 -5.50 23.11
N ILE A 412 -7.87 -5.72 23.93
CA ILE A 412 -7.98 -6.12 25.34
C ILE A 412 -7.38 -4.98 26.18
N LYS A 413 -8.21 -4.38 27.05
CA LYS A 413 -7.75 -3.31 27.95
C LYS A 413 -6.85 -3.89 29.04
N LEU A 414 -5.66 -3.31 29.21
CA LEU A 414 -4.71 -3.68 30.27
C LEU A 414 -4.90 -2.86 31.56
N GLY A 415 -5.71 -1.81 31.49
CA GLY A 415 -5.91 -0.86 32.60
C GLY A 415 -4.95 0.31 32.53
N GLU A 416 -4.82 1.00 33.66
CA GLU A 416 -3.90 2.12 33.84
C GLU A 416 -2.87 1.77 34.90
N PHE A 417 -1.65 2.24 34.72
CA PHE A 417 -0.54 2.03 35.65
C PHE A 417 0.38 3.24 35.67
N GLY A 418 1.11 3.41 36.78
CA GLY A 418 2.10 4.46 36.92
C GLY A 418 3.26 4.27 35.94
N ASN A 419 3.80 5.37 35.43
CA ASN A 419 5.00 5.34 34.60
C ASN A 419 6.25 5.22 35.48
N THR A 420 6.60 3.99 35.84
CA THR A 420 7.74 3.67 36.71
C THR A 420 8.96 3.16 35.93
N GLY A 421 9.10 3.54 34.65
CA GLY A 421 10.17 3.09 33.77
C GLY A 421 9.82 1.79 33.04
N LYS A 422 10.55 0.70 33.31
CA LYS A 422 10.43 -0.55 32.56
C LYS A 422 9.26 -1.42 33.04
N LYS A 423 8.56 -2.07 32.12
CA LYS A 423 7.51 -3.05 32.43
C LYS A 423 7.49 -4.16 31.39
N THR A 424 7.39 -5.41 31.86
CA THR A 424 7.19 -6.58 31.00
C THR A 424 5.70 -6.79 30.73
N PHE A 425 5.37 -6.95 29.45
CA PHE A 425 4.03 -7.26 28.97
C PHE A 425 4.02 -8.66 28.35
N THR A 426 3.04 -9.47 28.72
CA THR A 426 2.88 -10.85 28.24
C THR A 426 1.59 -10.93 27.41
N PRO A 427 1.69 -11.17 26.08
CA PRO A 427 0.52 -11.41 25.25
C PRO A 427 -0.24 -12.67 25.64
N THR A 428 -1.48 -12.82 25.16
CA THR A 428 -2.34 -13.97 25.53
C THR A 428 -2.13 -15.19 24.63
N SER A 429 -1.30 -15.10 23.60
CA SER A 429 -0.92 -16.20 22.70
C SER A 429 0.51 -16.01 22.19
N VAL A 430 1.19 -17.11 21.83
CA VAL A 430 2.60 -17.14 21.40
C VAL A 430 2.78 -18.05 20.18
N GLY A 431 3.82 -17.80 19.39
CA GLY A 431 4.18 -18.56 18.19
C GLY A 431 3.83 -17.85 16.87
N ARG A 432 4.20 -18.45 15.73
CA ARG A 432 3.91 -17.90 14.39
C ARG A 432 2.42 -17.65 14.23
N GLY A 433 2.05 -16.48 13.70
CA GLY A 433 0.65 -16.08 13.55
C GLY A 433 -0.02 -15.61 14.84
N SER A 434 0.65 -15.63 15.99
CA SER A 434 0.16 -15.08 17.27
C SER A 434 0.69 -13.67 17.53
N ASP A 435 0.73 -12.83 16.49
CA ASP A 435 1.16 -11.45 16.55
C ASP A 435 0.27 -10.55 17.42
N TRP A 436 0.89 -9.55 18.06
CA TRP A 436 0.20 -8.56 18.89
C TRP A 436 0.80 -7.18 18.71
N VAL A 437 -0.03 -6.15 18.83
CA VAL A 437 0.45 -4.78 19.00
C VAL A 437 0.17 -4.34 20.43
N LEU A 438 1.23 -4.01 21.17
CA LEU A 438 1.09 -3.30 22.44
C LEU A 438 0.83 -1.82 22.12
N VAL A 439 -0.27 -1.28 22.63
CA VAL A 439 -0.60 0.14 22.52
C VAL A 439 -0.53 0.75 23.91
N LEU A 440 0.35 1.74 24.09
CA LEU A 440 0.48 2.49 25.34
C LEU A 440 0.19 3.96 25.06
N ASP A 441 -0.71 4.54 25.83
CA ASP A 441 -1.17 5.91 25.70
C ASP A 441 -0.91 6.69 27.00
N ASP A 442 -0.62 7.98 26.92
CA ASP A 442 -0.84 8.93 28.01
C ASP A 442 -2.33 8.90 28.38
N ALA A 443 -2.62 8.48 29.61
CA ALA A 443 -4.00 8.29 30.06
C ALA A 443 -4.83 9.59 30.00
N SER A 444 -4.18 10.76 30.12
CA SER A 444 -4.85 12.06 30.10
C SER A 444 -5.35 12.48 28.71
N LYS A 445 -4.76 11.95 27.64
CA LYS A 445 -5.14 12.25 26.24
C LYS A 445 -6.48 11.64 25.85
N ASN A 446 -6.92 10.61 26.57
CA ASN A 446 -8.18 9.92 26.33
C ASN A 446 -8.36 9.45 24.87
N TYR A 447 -7.28 8.94 24.27
CA TYR A 447 -7.37 8.27 22.97
C TYR A 447 -8.45 7.16 23.01
N PRO A 448 -9.22 7.00 21.92
CA PRO A 448 -10.21 5.94 21.85
C PRO A 448 -9.54 4.56 21.88
N PRO A 449 -10.28 3.50 22.28
CA PRO A 449 -9.77 2.13 22.19
C PRO A 449 -9.21 1.83 20.78
N PRO A 450 -8.10 1.08 20.65
CA PRO A 450 -7.45 0.78 19.37
C PRO A 450 -8.23 -0.21 18.49
N GLU A 451 -9.49 -0.55 18.83
CA GLU A 451 -10.30 -1.48 18.06
C GLU A 451 -10.43 -1.02 16.60
N GLY A 452 -10.23 -1.99 15.70
CA GLY A 452 -10.20 -1.80 14.27
C GLY A 452 -11.43 -2.39 13.56
N ARG A 453 -12.54 -2.65 14.25
CA ARG A 453 -13.76 -3.17 13.62
C ARG A 453 -14.69 -2.07 13.11
#